data_AF-A0A4Y5MXJ5-F1
#
_entry.id   AF-A0A4Y5MXJ5-F1
#
_cell.length_a   1.000
_cell.length_b   1.000
_cell.length_c   1.000
_cell.angle_alpha   90.00
_cell.angle_beta   90.00
_cell.angle_gamma   90.00
#
_symmetry.space_group_name_H-M   'P 1'
#
loop_
_entity.id
_entity.type
_entity.pdbx_description
1 polymer ?
#
loop_
_entity_poly.entity_id
_entity_poly.type
_entity_poly.pdbx_seq_one_letter_code
_entity_poly.pdbx_strand_id
1 'polypeptide(L)'
;KKITVILIIFIIVLLYEIIVYIKDITIKFYREDISLSTIGIVHRNALKKNNKSLRLDKQEYLSIPSSFLAFLVGLIDGDGYIQISKTPKGFITMKLTISLHLDDISTLEYIHSVLKLGKINVYKDLKSPTCKLVINKTDLQEVLFPLFIYNNIYFLTNTRVDQFNLGMYILENDIKLYNELPELSSIPSVFDMPKNPLDFTLLHFFKNWIVGFTNSEGSFFIKANNDGCFQLKQRIHTNLFEAFKLVFNTNRKIDTTNNYNQFSVSSKADIQKVIDFFSFSGLHPLIGLKYIQYIKWLNNLHKSLRYSSLNYPAEI
;
A
#
# COMPACT_ATOMS: atom_id res chain seq x y z
N LYS A 1 54.64 18.76 0.09
CA LYS A 1 53.48 18.55 -0.80
C LYS A 1 52.93 17.12 -0.75
N LYS A 2 53.71 16.06 -1.08
CA LYS A 2 53.21 14.66 -1.04
C LYS A 2 52.75 14.20 0.36
N ILE A 3 53.50 14.54 1.41
CA ILE A 3 53.17 14.18 2.80
C ILE A 3 51.83 14.80 3.25
N THR A 4 51.58 16.06 2.87
CA THR A 4 50.34 16.78 3.20
C THR A 4 49.11 16.13 2.57
N VAL A 5 49.22 15.63 1.33
CA VAL A 5 48.12 14.96 0.62
C VAL A 5 47.79 13.61 1.25
N ILE A 6 48.81 12.85 1.66
CA ILE A 6 48.62 11.56 2.34
C ILE A 6 47.92 11.75 3.69
N LEU A 7 48.31 12.79 4.44
CA LEU A 7 47.68 13.12 5.72
C LEU A 7 46.20 13.49 5.57
N ILE A 8 45.84 14.24 4.52
CA ILE A 8 44.45 14.62 4.23
C ILE A 8 43.61 13.38 3.89
N ILE A 9 44.11 12.48 3.04
CA ILE A 9 43.40 11.24 2.69
C ILE A 9 43.18 10.39 3.94
N PHE A 10 44.19 10.27 4.79
CA PHE A 10 44.08 9.49 6.03
C PHE A 10 43.00 10.06 6.96
N ILE A 11 42.93 11.39 7.11
CA ILE A 11 41.88 12.06 7.91
C ILE A 11 40.48 11.81 7.33
N ILE A 12 40.32 11.85 6.00
CA ILE A 12 39.02 11.60 5.35
C ILE A 12 38.55 10.16 5.58
N VAL A 13 39.45 9.18 5.46
CA VAL A 13 39.13 7.77 5.72
C VAL A 13 38.75 7.58 7.19
N LEU A 14 39.50 8.18 8.12
CA LEU A 14 39.23 8.07 9.55
C LEU A 14 37.88 8.73 9.92
N LEU A 15 37.54 9.87 9.31
CA LEU A 15 36.23 10.51 9.45
C LEU A 15 35.10 9.64 8.90
N TYR A 16 35.31 8.98 7.75
CA TYR A 16 34.32 8.07 7.18
C TYR A 16 34.05 6.88 8.10
N GLU A 17 35.09 6.23 8.62
CA GLU A 17 34.96 5.11 9.57
C GLU A 17 34.24 5.54 10.86
N ILE A 18 34.55 6.73 11.39
CA ILE A 18 33.85 7.29 12.55
C ILE A 18 32.36 7.54 12.25
N ILE A 19 32.03 8.07 11.07
CA ILE A 19 30.63 8.30 10.66
C ILE A 19 29.87 6.98 10.54
N VAL A 20 30.48 5.96 9.93
CA VAL A 20 29.89 4.61 9.83
C VAL A 20 29.68 4.01 11.22
N TYR A 21 30.67 4.09 12.10
CA TYR A 21 30.60 3.59 13.47
C TYR A 21 29.52 4.30 14.31
N ILE A 22 29.43 5.63 14.23
CA ILE A 22 28.38 6.40 14.91
C ILE A 22 27.00 6.02 14.35
N LYS A 23 26.88 5.83 13.03
CA LYS A 23 25.62 5.39 12.41
C LYS A 23 25.21 4.01 12.92
N ASP A 24 26.15 3.08 13.03
CA ASP A 24 25.89 1.73 13.55
C ASP A 24 25.51 1.74 15.03
N ILE A 25 26.20 2.53 15.88
CA ILE A 25 25.81 2.71 17.29
C ILE A 25 24.42 3.34 17.37
N THR A 26 24.13 4.37 16.58
CA THR A 26 22.84 5.06 16.60
C THR A 26 21.73 4.08 16.18
N ILE A 27 21.95 3.26 15.15
CA ILE A 27 21.02 2.19 14.73
C ILE A 27 20.85 1.16 15.84
N LYS A 28 21.92 0.80 16.58
CA LYS A 28 21.87 -0.18 17.66
C LYS A 28 21.14 0.35 18.90
N PHE A 29 21.33 1.62 19.24
CA PHE A 29 20.63 2.29 20.35
C PHE A 29 19.15 2.50 20.03
N TYR A 30 18.81 2.83 18.78
CA TYR A 30 17.40 2.91 18.36
C TYR A 30 16.70 1.55 18.36
N ARG A 31 17.42 0.43 18.27
CA ARG A 31 16.83 -0.92 18.26
C ARG A 31 16.28 -1.37 19.62
N GLU A 32 16.72 -0.80 20.73
CA GLU A 32 16.34 -1.27 22.07
C GLU A 32 14.93 -0.83 22.52
N ASP A 33 14.26 0.08 21.80
CA ASP A 33 12.87 0.52 22.08
C ASP A 33 11.88 0.28 20.90
N ILE A 34 12.25 -0.57 19.94
CA ILE A 34 11.39 -0.87 18.79
C ILE A 34 10.32 -1.88 19.20
N SER A 35 9.21 -1.39 19.72
CA SER A 35 8.02 -2.20 19.95
C SER A 35 6.81 -1.63 19.20
N LEU A 36 6.00 -2.51 18.63
CA LEU A 36 4.70 -2.14 18.07
C LEU A 36 3.76 -1.79 19.23
N SER A 37 3.71 -0.51 19.57
CA SER A 37 2.83 0.00 20.62
C SER A 37 1.37 -0.23 20.23
N THR A 38 0.59 -0.74 21.18
CA THR A 38 -0.86 -0.87 21.00
C THR A 38 -1.48 0.52 20.94
N ILE A 39 -2.40 0.74 20.01
CA ILE A 39 -3.15 2.00 19.92
C ILE A 39 -4.33 1.96 20.89
N GLY A 40 -4.30 2.87 21.86
CA GLY A 40 -5.33 2.99 22.88
C GLY A 40 -5.40 1.79 23.82
N ILE A 41 -6.60 1.53 24.34
CA ILE A 41 -6.81 0.48 25.35
C ILE A 41 -7.42 -0.77 24.69
N VAL A 42 -6.82 -1.93 24.96
CA VAL A 42 -7.35 -3.24 24.55
C VAL A 42 -7.71 -4.08 25.77
N HIS A 43 -8.98 -4.46 25.88
CA HIS A 43 -9.46 -5.26 27.00
C HIS A 43 -8.88 -6.69 26.97
N ARG A 44 -8.43 -7.20 28.12
CA ARG A 44 -7.78 -8.53 28.24
C ARG A 44 -8.60 -9.67 27.64
N ASN A 45 -9.93 -9.63 27.76
CA ASN A 45 -10.81 -10.66 27.19
C ASN A 45 -10.82 -10.66 25.66
N ALA A 46 -10.60 -9.51 25.00
CA ALA A 46 -10.48 -9.44 23.55
C ALA A 46 -9.19 -10.12 23.07
N LEU A 47 -8.10 -10.02 23.84
CA LEU A 47 -6.83 -10.70 23.58
C LEU A 47 -6.92 -12.23 23.76
N LYS A 48 -7.83 -12.72 24.61
CA LYS A 48 -8.05 -14.16 24.81
C LYS A 48 -8.93 -14.79 23.73
N LYS A 49 -9.86 -14.02 23.15
CA LYS A 49 -10.86 -14.52 22.20
C LYS A 49 -10.31 -14.72 20.78
N ASN A 50 -9.26 -13.99 20.43
CA ASN A 50 -8.48 -14.25 19.23
C ASN A 50 -7.44 -15.32 19.59
N ASN A 51 -7.48 -16.48 18.93
CA ASN A 51 -6.54 -17.59 19.16
C ASN A 51 -5.10 -17.06 19.24
N LYS A 52 -4.54 -17.01 20.45
CA LYS A 52 -3.14 -16.62 20.68
C LYS A 52 -2.16 -17.48 19.85
N SER A 53 -2.57 -18.67 19.43
CA SER A 53 -1.75 -19.58 18.62
C SER A 53 -1.53 -19.14 17.17
N LEU A 54 -2.34 -18.21 16.63
CA LEU A 54 -2.21 -17.74 15.23
C LEU A 54 -1.51 -16.39 15.10
N ARG A 55 -1.50 -15.59 16.17
CA ARG A 55 -0.82 -14.29 16.18
C ARG A 55 0.68 -14.51 16.37
N LEU A 56 1.46 -13.87 15.53
CA LEU A 56 2.92 -13.86 15.68
C LEU A 56 3.32 -13.04 16.90
N ASP A 57 4.56 -13.24 17.36
CA ASP A 57 5.15 -12.28 18.28
C ASP A 57 5.21 -10.88 17.61
N LYS A 58 5.06 -9.80 18.40
CA LYS A 58 5.14 -8.43 17.86
C LYS A 58 6.47 -8.18 17.14
N GLN A 59 7.56 -8.83 17.55
CA GLN A 59 8.85 -8.74 16.88
C GLN A 59 8.85 -9.39 15.48
N GLU A 60 8.10 -10.48 15.29
CA GLU A 60 7.99 -11.11 13.97
C GLU A 60 7.26 -10.21 12.97
N TYR A 61 6.26 -9.45 13.43
CA TYR A 61 5.57 -8.47 12.58
C TYR A 61 6.49 -7.37 12.04
N LEU A 62 7.52 -6.99 12.81
CA LEU A 62 8.51 -6.01 12.37
C LEU A 62 9.41 -6.52 11.23
N SER A 63 9.45 -7.85 11.00
CA SER A 63 10.17 -8.44 9.87
C SER A 63 9.40 -8.39 8.55
N ILE A 64 8.11 -8.02 8.57
CA ILE A 64 7.30 -7.92 7.35
C ILE A 64 7.91 -6.83 6.45
N PRO A 65 8.18 -7.13 5.15
CA PRO A 65 8.77 -6.16 4.26
C PRO A 65 7.93 -4.88 4.11
N SER A 66 8.59 -3.73 4.24
CA SER A 66 7.95 -2.41 4.01
C SER A 66 7.32 -2.30 2.61
N SER A 67 7.90 -2.96 1.60
CA SER A 67 7.34 -3.05 0.25
C SER A 67 5.97 -3.75 0.21
N PHE A 68 5.79 -4.83 0.99
CA PHE A 68 4.50 -5.49 1.14
C PHE A 68 3.48 -4.61 1.86
N LEU A 69 3.88 -3.90 2.93
CA LEU A 69 2.98 -3.00 3.64
C LEU A 69 2.52 -1.83 2.75
N ALA A 70 3.43 -1.27 1.97
CA ALA A 70 3.14 -0.23 0.99
C ALA A 70 2.17 -0.72 -0.09
N PHE A 71 2.42 -1.92 -0.65
CA PHE A 71 1.51 -2.60 -1.56
C PHE A 71 0.13 -2.80 -0.92
N LEU A 72 0.07 -3.29 0.32
CA LEU A 72 -1.18 -3.57 1.02
C LEU A 72 -2.03 -2.30 1.20
N VAL A 73 -1.39 -1.18 1.58
CA VAL A 73 -2.09 0.11 1.70
C VAL A 73 -2.64 0.59 0.37
N GLY A 74 -1.88 0.45 -0.72
CA GLY A 74 -2.36 0.75 -2.08
C GLY A 74 -3.56 -0.08 -2.50
N LEU A 75 -3.55 -1.38 -2.19
CA LEU A 75 -4.66 -2.28 -2.47
C LEU A 75 -5.92 -1.90 -1.66
N ILE A 76 -5.75 -1.58 -0.37
CA ILE A 76 -6.84 -1.13 0.49
C ILE A 76 -7.39 0.22 0.01
N ASP A 77 -6.54 1.11 -0.51
CA ASP A 77 -6.95 2.37 -1.12
C ASP A 77 -7.80 2.20 -2.38
N GLY A 78 -7.79 1.05 -3.04
CA GLY A 78 -8.73 0.74 -4.13
C GLY A 78 -9.94 -0.03 -3.61
N ASP A 79 -9.73 -1.30 -3.27
CA ASP A 79 -10.79 -2.30 -2.99
C ASP A 79 -11.06 -2.54 -1.49
N GLY A 80 -10.40 -1.77 -0.62
CA GLY A 80 -10.56 -1.85 0.82
C GLY A 80 -11.40 -0.73 1.40
N TYR A 81 -11.86 -0.96 2.64
CA TYR A 81 -12.48 0.07 3.46
C TYR A 81 -12.32 -0.23 4.95
N ILE A 82 -12.23 0.82 5.75
CA ILE A 82 -12.32 0.74 7.21
C ILE A 82 -13.75 1.09 7.60
N GLN A 83 -14.47 0.08 8.09
CA GLN A 83 -15.87 0.21 8.48
C GLN A 83 -15.97 0.54 9.97
N ILE A 84 -16.65 1.65 10.25
CA ILE A 84 -17.06 2.05 11.59
C ILE A 84 -18.59 2.12 11.56
N SER A 85 -19.26 1.35 12.42
CA SER A 85 -20.72 1.23 12.40
C SER A 85 -21.32 1.12 13.79
N LYS A 86 -22.62 1.41 13.89
CA LYS A 86 -23.41 1.35 15.12
C LYS A 86 -24.05 -0.03 15.30
N THR A 87 -23.85 -0.65 16.46
CA THR A 87 -24.62 -1.85 16.86
C THR A 87 -26.03 -1.49 17.30
N PRO A 88 -26.99 -2.44 17.35
CA PRO A 88 -28.33 -2.17 17.89
C PRO A 88 -28.32 -1.61 19.32
N LYS A 89 -27.31 -1.96 20.11
CA LYS A 89 -27.12 -1.47 21.49
C LYS A 89 -26.41 -0.10 21.58
N GLY A 90 -26.10 0.53 20.44
CA GLY A 90 -25.47 1.85 20.38
C GLY A 90 -23.94 1.86 20.41
N PHE A 91 -23.28 0.72 20.62
CA PHE A 91 -21.82 0.62 20.61
C PHE A 91 -21.23 0.72 19.20
N ILE A 92 -19.99 1.20 19.13
CA ILE A 92 -19.17 1.23 17.91
C ILE A 92 -18.60 -0.16 17.62
N THR A 93 -18.68 -0.58 16.36
CA THR A 93 -17.91 -1.70 15.81
C THR A 93 -16.97 -1.18 14.74
N MET A 94 -15.75 -1.71 14.74
CA MET A 94 -14.71 -1.36 13.78
C MET A 94 -14.11 -2.61 13.15
N LYS A 95 -13.89 -2.56 11.82
CA LYS A 95 -13.16 -3.59 11.07
C LYS A 95 -12.61 -3.02 9.79
N LEU A 96 -11.51 -3.59 9.29
CA LEU A 96 -11.02 -3.36 7.94
C LEU A 96 -11.47 -4.52 7.08
N THR A 97 -11.97 -4.24 5.88
CA THR A 97 -12.39 -5.25 4.91
C THR A 97 -11.77 -4.99 3.55
N ILE A 98 -11.16 -6.02 2.97
CA ILE A 98 -10.81 -6.05 1.54
C ILE A 98 -11.80 -7.00 0.88
N SER A 99 -12.51 -6.55 -0.15
CA SER A 99 -13.59 -7.30 -0.80
C SER A 99 -13.29 -7.46 -2.28
N LEU A 100 -13.09 -8.71 -2.73
CA LEU A 100 -12.76 -9.03 -4.12
C LEU A 100 -13.80 -9.97 -4.72
N HIS A 101 -13.76 -10.13 -6.05
CA HIS A 101 -14.45 -11.23 -6.72
C HIS A 101 -13.88 -12.57 -6.24
N LEU A 102 -14.72 -13.61 -6.18
CA LEU A 102 -14.30 -14.92 -5.66
C LEU A 102 -13.13 -15.54 -6.44
N ASP A 103 -13.05 -15.29 -7.73
CA ASP A 103 -11.95 -15.79 -8.58
C ASP A 103 -10.57 -15.23 -8.17
N ASP A 104 -10.53 -14.15 -7.40
CA ASP A 104 -9.29 -13.54 -6.89
C ASP A 104 -9.04 -13.85 -5.40
N ILE A 105 -9.63 -14.93 -4.88
CA ILE A 105 -9.42 -15.35 -3.49
C ILE A 105 -7.94 -15.57 -3.14
N SER A 106 -7.13 -16.01 -4.10
CA SER A 106 -5.69 -16.22 -3.94
C SER A 106 -4.95 -14.94 -3.50
N THR A 107 -5.43 -13.75 -3.91
CA THR A 107 -4.90 -12.46 -3.43
C THR A 107 -5.12 -12.31 -1.92
N LEU A 108 -6.31 -12.66 -1.42
CA LEU A 108 -6.61 -12.60 0.01
C LEU A 108 -5.84 -13.65 0.80
N GLU A 109 -5.67 -14.85 0.25
CA GLU A 109 -4.88 -15.93 0.86
C GLU A 109 -3.41 -15.56 1.01
N TYR A 110 -2.83 -14.89 0.00
CA TYR A 110 -1.48 -14.35 0.09
C TYR A 110 -1.36 -13.28 1.19
N ILE A 111 -2.26 -12.30 1.22
CA ILE A 111 -2.25 -11.25 2.26
C ILE A 111 -2.38 -11.88 3.65
N HIS A 112 -3.28 -12.85 3.78
CA HIS A 112 -3.51 -13.58 5.03
C HIS A 112 -2.30 -14.44 5.42
N SER A 113 -1.55 -15.02 4.48
CA SER A 113 -0.36 -15.82 4.81
C SER A 113 0.80 -14.98 5.34
N VAL A 114 0.94 -13.74 4.83
CA VAL A 114 1.96 -12.78 5.29
C VAL A 114 1.57 -12.15 6.63
N LEU A 115 0.34 -11.65 6.75
CA LEU A 115 -0.11 -10.98 7.98
C LEU A 115 -0.50 -11.97 9.09
N LYS A 116 -1.06 -13.13 8.73
CA LYS A 116 -1.72 -14.03 9.69
C LYS A 116 -2.77 -13.32 10.55
N LEU A 117 -3.45 -12.33 9.97
CA LEU A 117 -4.48 -11.50 10.61
C LEU A 117 -5.82 -11.65 9.89
N GLY A 118 -6.89 -11.47 10.66
CA GLY A 118 -8.25 -11.45 10.12
C GLY A 118 -8.79 -12.84 9.75
N LYS A 119 -9.88 -12.84 8.98
CA LYS A 119 -10.55 -14.06 8.49
C LYS A 119 -11.00 -13.86 7.06
N ILE A 120 -10.75 -14.85 6.21
CA ILE A 120 -11.29 -14.90 4.85
C ILE A 120 -12.69 -15.51 4.91
N ASN A 121 -13.67 -14.78 4.40
CA ASN A 121 -15.05 -15.23 4.27
C ASN A 121 -15.40 -15.34 2.78
N VAL A 122 -16.09 -16.42 2.40
CA VAL A 122 -16.52 -16.68 1.02
C VAL A 122 -18.03 -16.55 0.94
N TYR A 123 -18.51 -15.76 -0.03
CA TYR A 123 -19.91 -15.52 -0.31
C TYR A 123 -20.22 -15.98 -1.73
N LYS A 124 -20.81 -17.17 -1.85
CA LYS A 124 -21.13 -17.82 -3.14
C LYS A 124 -22.47 -17.31 -3.71
N ASP A 125 -22.60 -16.01 -3.88
CA ASP A 125 -23.75 -15.43 -4.58
C ASP A 125 -23.77 -15.89 -6.05
N LEU A 126 -24.96 -16.15 -6.61
CA LEU A 126 -25.11 -16.68 -7.97
C LEU A 126 -24.77 -15.65 -9.07
N LYS A 127 -24.86 -14.35 -8.78
CA LYS A 127 -24.63 -13.27 -9.75
C LYS A 127 -23.28 -12.59 -9.54
N SER A 128 -22.85 -12.42 -8.29
CA SER A 128 -21.61 -11.73 -7.94
C SER A 128 -20.93 -12.43 -6.75
N PRO A 129 -20.29 -13.59 -6.98
CA PRO A 129 -19.60 -14.30 -5.93
C PRO A 129 -18.40 -13.47 -5.44
N THR A 130 -18.30 -13.28 -4.13
CA THR A 130 -17.29 -12.42 -3.51
C THR A 130 -16.55 -13.16 -2.41
N CYS A 131 -15.30 -12.75 -2.19
CA CYS A 131 -14.51 -13.15 -1.03
C CYS A 131 -14.06 -11.91 -0.27
N LYS A 132 -13.96 -12.00 1.06
CA LYS A 132 -13.63 -10.87 1.92
C LYS A 132 -12.61 -11.24 2.98
N LEU A 133 -11.52 -10.49 3.06
CA LEU A 133 -10.60 -10.54 4.21
C LEU A 133 -11.06 -9.51 5.22
N VAL A 134 -11.46 -9.96 6.41
CA VAL A 134 -11.97 -9.10 7.47
C VAL A 134 -11.00 -9.09 8.66
N ILE A 135 -10.41 -7.94 8.93
CA ILE A 135 -9.49 -7.70 10.06
C ILE A 135 -10.28 -6.95 11.15
N ASN A 136 -10.32 -7.52 12.35
CA ASN A 136 -11.13 -7.00 13.46
C ASN A 136 -10.44 -5.84 14.20
N LYS A 137 -11.22 -5.06 14.97
CA LYS A 137 -10.73 -3.96 15.82
C LYS A 137 -9.46 -4.31 16.62
N THR A 138 -9.41 -5.46 17.27
CA THR A 138 -8.26 -5.86 18.10
C THR A 138 -6.99 -6.07 17.27
N ASP A 139 -7.09 -6.68 16.09
CA ASP A 139 -5.95 -6.86 15.18
C ASP A 139 -5.50 -5.51 14.58
N LEU A 140 -6.42 -4.57 14.35
CA LEU A 140 -6.09 -3.22 13.93
C LEU A 140 -5.31 -2.47 15.02
N GLN A 141 -5.78 -2.49 16.26
CA GLN A 141 -5.14 -1.81 17.41
C GLN A 141 -3.77 -2.38 17.79
N GLU A 142 -3.62 -3.70 17.73
CA GLU A 142 -2.42 -4.39 18.23
C GLU A 142 -1.31 -4.53 17.18
N VAL A 143 -1.67 -4.57 15.89
CA VAL A 143 -0.75 -5.00 14.85
C VAL A 143 -0.81 -4.11 13.60
N LEU A 144 -1.94 -4.07 12.89
CA LEU A 144 -1.96 -3.51 11.53
C LEU A 144 -1.74 -1.99 11.51
N PHE A 145 -2.46 -1.22 12.34
CA PHE A 145 -2.25 0.22 12.40
C PHE A 145 -0.90 0.60 13.03
N PRO A 146 -0.42 -0.07 14.11
CA PRO A 146 0.93 0.13 14.61
C PRO A 146 2.01 -0.11 13.55
N LEU A 147 1.85 -1.13 12.68
CA LEU A 147 2.78 -1.40 11.58
C LEU A 147 2.83 -0.26 10.57
N PHE A 148 1.68 0.31 10.22
CA PHE A 148 1.60 1.46 9.32
C PHE A 148 2.30 2.70 9.91
N ILE A 149 2.04 2.99 11.19
CA ILE A 149 2.69 4.10 11.90
C ILE A 149 4.20 3.89 12.00
N TYR A 150 4.62 2.70 12.43
CA TYR A 150 6.04 2.34 12.57
C TYR A 150 6.83 2.50 11.27
N ASN A 151 6.23 2.15 10.12
CA ASN A 151 6.87 2.27 8.81
C ASN A 151 6.67 3.63 8.13
N ASN A 152 5.94 4.55 8.76
CA ASN A 152 5.49 5.81 8.16
C ASN A 152 4.78 5.59 6.81
N ILE A 153 3.88 4.62 6.75
CA ILE A 153 3.06 4.28 5.57
C ILE A 153 1.61 4.60 5.89
N TYR A 154 0.95 5.31 4.99
CA TYR A 154 -0.42 5.78 5.19
C TYR A 154 -1.20 5.82 3.89
N PHE A 155 -2.53 5.85 4.01
CA PHE A 155 -3.46 5.90 2.88
C PHE A 155 -3.30 7.20 2.11
N LEU A 156 -3.48 7.13 0.79
CA LEU A 156 -3.31 8.27 -0.12
C LEU A 156 -4.62 8.74 -0.74
N THR A 157 -5.72 8.00 -0.57
CA THR A 157 -7.04 8.46 -1.03
C THR A 157 -7.84 9.10 0.10
N ASN A 158 -8.46 10.25 -0.17
CA ASN A 158 -9.24 11.02 0.82
C ASN A 158 -10.17 10.15 1.67
N THR A 159 -10.95 9.27 1.05
CA THR A 159 -11.90 8.40 1.78
C THR A 159 -11.23 7.47 2.78
N ARG A 160 -10.10 6.84 2.40
CA ARG A 160 -9.40 5.93 3.32
C ARG A 160 -8.64 6.71 4.40
N VAL A 161 -8.12 7.89 4.07
CA VAL A 161 -7.51 8.81 5.05
C VAL A 161 -8.55 9.21 6.11
N ASP A 162 -9.74 9.64 5.71
CA ASP A 162 -10.81 10.04 6.64
C ASP A 162 -11.24 8.87 7.53
N GLN A 163 -11.43 7.68 6.94
CA GLN A 163 -11.80 6.49 7.71
C GLN A 163 -10.70 6.05 8.68
N PHE A 164 -9.43 6.16 8.28
CA PHE A 164 -8.29 5.85 9.12
C PHE A 164 -8.16 6.85 10.27
N ASN A 165 -8.24 8.16 10.00
CA ASN A 165 -8.18 9.21 11.02
C ASN A 165 -9.31 9.06 12.05
N LEU A 166 -10.55 8.82 11.59
CA LEU A 166 -11.68 8.53 12.49
C LEU A 166 -11.42 7.26 13.32
N GLY A 167 -10.87 6.22 12.68
CA GLY A 167 -10.47 4.99 13.35
C GLY A 167 -9.47 5.26 14.47
N MET A 168 -8.35 5.91 14.17
CA MET A 168 -7.30 6.29 15.11
C MET A 168 -7.86 7.10 16.27
N TYR A 169 -8.66 8.14 15.99
CA TYR A 169 -9.28 8.98 17.00
C TYR A 169 -10.16 8.19 17.99
N ILE A 170 -11.00 7.28 17.49
CA ILE A 170 -11.83 6.41 18.35
C ILE A 170 -10.97 5.52 19.24
N LEU A 171 -9.89 4.97 18.70
CA LEU A 171 -9.02 4.04 19.41
C LEU A 171 -8.23 4.74 20.51
N GLU A 172 -7.63 5.89 20.21
CA GLU A 172 -6.80 6.67 21.14
C GLU A 172 -7.62 7.24 22.30
N ASN A 173 -8.87 7.65 22.04
CA ASN A 173 -9.76 8.23 23.04
C ASN A 173 -10.70 7.21 23.74
N ASP A 174 -10.53 5.90 23.46
CA ASP A 174 -11.39 4.81 23.98
C ASP A 174 -12.91 5.08 23.84
N ILE A 175 -13.32 5.65 22.70
CA ILE A 175 -14.74 5.96 22.44
C ILE A 175 -15.51 4.67 22.17
N LYS A 176 -16.62 4.48 22.90
CA LYS A 176 -17.39 3.22 22.88
C LYS A 176 -18.77 3.40 22.27
N LEU A 177 -19.42 4.53 22.51
CA LEU A 177 -20.78 4.77 22.04
C LEU A 177 -20.75 5.58 20.74
N TYR A 178 -21.60 5.20 19.80
CA TYR A 178 -21.62 5.82 18.47
C TYR A 178 -22.08 7.27 18.49
N ASN A 179 -22.91 7.66 19.46
CA ASN A 179 -23.39 9.04 19.64
C ASN A 179 -22.33 9.97 20.26
N GLU A 180 -21.21 9.44 20.73
CA GLU A 180 -20.07 10.23 21.23
C GLU A 180 -19.08 10.59 20.10
N LEU A 181 -19.33 10.13 18.87
CA LEU A 181 -18.47 10.45 17.74
C LEU A 181 -18.58 11.95 17.39
N PRO A 182 -17.45 12.64 17.24
CA PRO A 182 -17.45 14.02 16.84
C PRO A 182 -17.73 14.18 15.33
N GLU A 183 -17.96 15.42 14.91
CA GLU A 183 -18.00 15.77 13.49
C GLU A 183 -16.64 15.50 12.82
N LEU A 184 -16.65 14.93 11.61
CA LEU A 184 -15.43 14.54 10.88
C LEU A 184 -14.41 15.68 10.71
N SER A 185 -14.90 16.91 10.54
CA SER A 185 -14.07 18.11 10.36
C SER A 185 -13.23 18.48 11.59
N SER A 186 -13.60 17.98 12.77
CA SER A 186 -12.88 18.22 14.02
C SER A 186 -11.81 17.17 14.33
N ILE A 187 -11.73 16.11 13.52
CA ILE A 187 -10.81 15.01 13.73
C ILE A 187 -9.43 15.40 13.17
N PRO A 188 -8.36 15.37 13.99
CA PRO A 188 -7.03 15.69 13.52
C PRO A 188 -6.52 14.64 12.53
N SER A 189 -5.71 15.08 11.56
CA SER A 189 -5.00 14.16 10.67
C SER A 189 -3.84 13.49 11.39
N VAL A 190 -3.71 12.17 11.22
CA VAL A 190 -2.61 11.40 11.82
C VAL A 190 -1.30 11.61 11.05
N PHE A 191 -1.40 11.83 9.73
CA PHE A 191 -0.27 12.04 8.83
C PHE A 191 -0.46 13.32 8.01
N ASP A 192 0.66 13.96 7.67
CA ASP A 192 0.67 15.07 6.72
C ASP A 192 0.48 14.56 5.28
N MET A 193 -0.60 15.02 4.65
CA MET A 193 -0.92 14.63 3.28
C MET A 193 -0.06 15.41 2.26
N PRO A 194 0.40 14.76 1.17
CA PRO A 194 1.10 15.43 0.09
C PRO A 194 0.24 16.55 -0.52
N LYS A 195 0.82 17.74 -0.69
CA LYS A 195 0.08 18.94 -1.12
C LYS A 195 0.08 19.11 -2.63
N ASN A 196 1.10 18.60 -3.29
CA ASN A 196 1.27 18.69 -4.75
C ASN A 196 1.75 17.34 -5.33
N PRO A 197 1.71 17.16 -6.67
CA PRO A 197 2.11 15.91 -7.31
C PRO A 197 3.55 15.45 -7.02
N LEU A 198 4.49 16.37 -6.87
CA LEU A 198 5.89 16.05 -6.58
C LEU A 198 6.02 15.45 -5.18
N ASP A 199 5.29 15.98 -4.19
CA ASP A 199 5.31 15.49 -2.81
C ASP A 199 4.96 13.99 -2.72
N PHE A 200 4.00 13.52 -3.53
CA PHE A 200 3.67 12.09 -3.60
C PHE A 200 4.88 11.25 -4.02
N THR A 201 5.66 11.73 -5.00
CA THR A 201 6.83 11.00 -5.51
C THR A 201 7.99 10.93 -4.51
N LEU A 202 7.99 11.79 -3.48
CA LEU A 202 8.99 11.80 -2.42
C LEU A 202 8.69 10.78 -1.31
N LEU A 203 7.47 10.24 -1.23
CA LEU A 203 7.14 9.21 -0.25
C LEU A 203 7.88 7.92 -0.59
N HIS A 204 8.63 7.38 0.37
CA HIS A 204 9.45 6.18 0.19
C HIS A 204 8.62 4.94 -0.20
N PHE A 205 7.33 4.93 0.15
CA PHE A 205 6.42 3.83 -0.12
C PHE A 205 5.61 4.00 -1.42
N PHE A 206 5.66 5.16 -2.09
CA PHE A 206 4.71 5.48 -3.17
C PHE A 206 4.75 4.51 -4.34
N LYS A 207 5.94 4.07 -4.77
CA LYS A 207 6.05 3.14 -5.91
C LYS A 207 5.42 1.78 -5.60
N ASN A 208 5.65 1.23 -4.40
CA ASN A 208 5.00 -0.01 -3.99
C ASN A 208 3.50 0.19 -3.73
N TRP A 209 3.09 1.36 -3.24
CA TRP A 209 1.68 1.74 -3.17
C TRP A 209 1.02 1.73 -4.54
N ILE A 210 1.67 2.24 -5.60
CA ILE A 210 1.16 2.19 -6.97
C ILE A 210 0.96 0.74 -7.44
N VAL A 211 1.83 -0.19 -7.05
CA VAL A 211 1.63 -1.62 -7.35
C VAL A 211 0.34 -2.12 -6.71
N GLY A 212 0.15 -1.87 -5.41
CA GLY A 212 -1.07 -2.23 -4.68
C GLY A 212 -2.33 -1.65 -5.31
N PHE A 213 -2.28 -0.35 -5.60
CA PHE A 213 -3.37 0.38 -6.22
C PHE A 213 -3.66 -0.09 -7.65
N THR A 214 -2.64 -0.54 -8.38
CA THR A 214 -2.80 -1.18 -9.69
C THR A 214 -3.46 -2.55 -9.56
N ASN A 215 -3.19 -3.28 -8.48
CA ASN A 215 -3.81 -4.57 -8.20
C ASN A 215 -5.33 -4.47 -8.06
N SER A 216 -5.84 -3.37 -7.49
CA SER A 216 -7.27 -3.04 -7.43
C SER A 216 -7.80 -2.32 -8.68
N GLU A 217 -7.26 -1.15 -8.99
CA GLU A 217 -7.86 -0.16 -9.93
C GLU A 217 -7.20 -0.16 -11.32
N GLY A 218 -6.09 -0.89 -11.47
CA GLY A 218 -5.32 -0.92 -12.70
C GLY A 218 -5.93 -1.81 -13.76
N SER A 219 -5.57 -1.57 -15.02
CA SER A 219 -5.93 -2.45 -16.13
C SER A 219 -4.83 -2.53 -17.16
N PHE A 220 -4.52 -3.76 -17.59
CA PHE A 220 -3.62 -4.08 -18.69
C PHE A 220 -4.43 -4.76 -19.80
N PHE A 221 -4.45 -4.16 -20.99
CA PHE A 221 -5.26 -4.67 -22.10
C PHE A 221 -4.72 -4.25 -23.46
N ILE A 222 -5.21 -4.91 -24.51
CA ILE A 222 -5.00 -4.53 -25.91
C ILE A 222 -6.28 -3.82 -26.39
N LYS A 223 -6.13 -2.62 -26.95
CA LYS A 223 -7.23 -1.85 -27.54
C LYS A 223 -7.67 -2.46 -28.87
N ALA A 224 -8.85 -2.07 -29.36
CA ALA A 224 -9.38 -2.50 -30.66
C ALA A 224 -8.45 -2.14 -31.84
N ASN A 225 -7.63 -1.09 -31.70
CA ASN A 225 -6.61 -0.71 -32.69
C ASN A 225 -5.28 -1.48 -32.51
N ASN A 226 -5.26 -2.57 -31.74
CA ASN A 226 -4.09 -3.39 -31.39
C ASN A 226 -3.02 -2.71 -30.53
N ASP A 227 -3.33 -1.57 -29.91
CA ASP A 227 -2.41 -0.91 -28.98
C ASP A 227 -2.46 -1.52 -27.58
N GLY A 228 -1.29 -1.87 -27.05
CA GLY A 228 -1.15 -2.13 -25.63
C GLY A 228 -1.44 -0.89 -24.80
N CYS A 229 -2.27 -1.05 -23.79
CA CYS A 229 -2.67 0.03 -22.90
C CYS A 229 -2.52 -0.38 -21.45
N PHE A 230 -1.95 0.53 -20.67
CA PHE A 230 -2.03 0.53 -19.21
C PHE A 230 -2.92 1.69 -18.77
N GLN A 231 -3.75 1.44 -17.77
CA GLN A 231 -4.70 2.42 -17.25
C GLN A 231 -4.88 2.30 -15.74
N LEU A 232 -5.04 3.45 -15.08
CA LEU A 232 -5.56 3.58 -13.72
C LEU A 232 -6.76 4.51 -13.77
N LYS A 233 -7.82 4.22 -13.01
CA LYS A 233 -9.01 5.06 -12.91
C LYS A 233 -9.50 5.08 -11.47
N GLN A 234 -9.86 6.26 -10.97
CA GLN A 234 -10.42 6.41 -9.61
C GLN A 234 -11.23 7.70 -9.55
N ARG A 235 -12.11 7.83 -8.55
CA ARG A 235 -12.81 9.09 -8.25
C ARG A 235 -11.81 10.25 -8.15
N ILE A 236 -12.22 11.46 -8.56
CA ILE A 236 -11.35 12.65 -8.70
C ILE A 236 -10.34 12.76 -7.54
N HIS A 237 -9.06 12.71 -7.92
CA HIS A 237 -7.92 12.95 -7.05
C HIS A 237 -6.75 13.51 -7.87
N THR A 238 -6.85 14.78 -8.26
CA THR A 238 -6.00 15.39 -9.31
C THR A 238 -4.50 15.29 -9.02
N ASN A 239 -4.06 15.65 -7.81
CA ASN A 239 -2.63 15.66 -7.50
C ASN A 239 -2.00 14.26 -7.53
N LEU A 240 -2.74 13.24 -7.09
CA LEU A 240 -2.30 11.84 -7.12
C LEU A 240 -2.14 11.33 -8.56
N PHE A 241 -3.10 11.65 -9.43
CA PHE A 241 -3.04 11.22 -10.84
C PHE A 241 -1.97 11.97 -11.62
N GLU A 242 -1.75 13.25 -11.32
CA GLU A 242 -0.62 14.02 -11.84
C GLU A 242 0.72 13.45 -11.32
N ALA A 243 0.77 12.89 -10.11
CA ALA A 243 1.97 12.22 -9.62
C ALA A 243 2.31 10.96 -10.41
N PHE A 244 1.32 10.22 -10.93
CA PHE A 244 1.57 9.08 -11.82
C PHE A 244 2.30 9.49 -13.10
N LYS A 245 2.00 10.67 -13.65
CA LYS A 245 2.74 11.20 -14.81
C LYS A 245 4.22 11.40 -14.51
N LEU A 246 4.55 11.87 -13.30
CA LEU A 246 5.93 12.02 -12.85
C LEU A 246 6.62 10.66 -12.71
N VAL A 247 5.95 9.68 -12.09
CA VAL A 247 6.50 8.33 -11.91
C VAL A 247 6.76 7.63 -13.24
N PHE A 248 5.82 7.71 -14.18
CA PHE A 248 5.96 7.12 -15.52
C PHE A 248 6.60 8.08 -16.53
N ASN A 249 7.14 9.21 -16.07
CA ASN A 249 7.81 10.24 -16.88
C ASN A 249 7.08 10.54 -18.21
N THR A 250 5.81 10.92 -18.14
CA THR A 250 4.95 11.10 -19.32
C THR A 250 4.14 12.39 -19.26
N ASN A 251 3.89 12.98 -20.43
CA ASN A 251 3.12 14.23 -20.56
C ASN A 251 1.67 13.97 -20.98
N ARG A 252 1.21 12.71 -20.92
CA ARG A 252 -0.17 12.36 -21.27
C ARG A 252 -1.14 13.08 -20.34
N LYS A 253 -2.19 13.65 -20.93
CA LYS A 253 -3.25 14.34 -20.19
C LYS A 253 -4.00 13.32 -19.33
N ILE A 254 -4.28 13.67 -18.07
CA ILE A 254 -5.22 12.93 -17.23
C ILE A 254 -6.62 13.22 -17.76
N ASP A 255 -7.34 12.15 -18.11
CA ASP A 255 -8.73 12.28 -18.50
C ASP A 255 -9.61 12.44 -17.25
N THR A 256 -10.52 13.41 -17.28
CA THR A 256 -11.44 13.68 -16.17
C THR A 256 -12.86 13.63 -16.71
N THR A 257 -13.55 12.52 -16.46
CA THR A 257 -14.91 12.27 -16.94
C THR A 257 -15.76 11.66 -15.83
N ASN A 258 -17.01 12.11 -15.70
CA ASN A 258 -18.00 11.60 -14.74
C ASN A 258 -17.52 11.54 -13.27
N ASN A 259 -16.75 12.53 -12.82
CA ASN A 259 -16.12 12.57 -11.49
C ASN A 259 -15.04 11.49 -11.24
N TYR A 260 -14.42 10.97 -12.31
CA TYR A 260 -13.25 10.11 -12.24
C TYR A 260 -12.06 10.76 -12.94
N ASN A 261 -10.88 10.57 -12.36
CA ASN A 261 -9.61 10.78 -13.06
C ASN A 261 -9.14 9.46 -13.66
N GLN A 262 -8.53 9.53 -14.83
CA GLN A 262 -8.01 8.38 -15.55
C GLN A 262 -6.64 8.69 -16.13
N PHE A 263 -5.64 7.92 -15.67
CA PHE A 263 -4.31 7.88 -16.25
C PHE A 263 -4.28 6.76 -17.28
N SER A 264 -3.90 7.03 -18.53
CA SER A 264 -3.84 6.02 -19.59
C SER A 264 -2.68 6.28 -20.54
N VAL A 265 -1.89 5.23 -20.79
CA VAL A 265 -0.73 5.26 -21.66
C VAL A 265 -0.75 4.09 -22.64
N SER A 266 -0.32 4.35 -23.87
CA SER A 266 -0.27 3.35 -24.94
C SER A 266 0.80 3.62 -26.00
N SER A 267 1.69 4.58 -25.78
CA SER A 267 2.83 4.79 -26.69
C SER A 267 3.89 3.72 -26.42
N LYS A 268 4.69 3.35 -27.42
CA LYS A 268 5.77 2.36 -27.26
C LYS A 268 6.72 2.72 -26.11
N ALA A 269 7.09 4.00 -26.00
CA ALA A 269 7.95 4.50 -24.93
C ALA A 269 7.28 4.42 -23.55
N ASP A 270 6.00 4.79 -23.43
CA ASP A 270 5.31 4.68 -22.14
C ASP A 270 5.09 3.22 -21.74
N ILE A 271 4.78 2.33 -22.70
CA ILE A 271 4.65 0.90 -22.41
C ILE A 271 5.97 0.31 -21.92
N GLN A 272 7.12 0.69 -22.49
CA GLN A 272 8.41 0.26 -21.93
C GLN A 272 8.55 0.69 -20.47
N LYS A 273 8.23 1.96 -20.13
CA LYS A 273 8.31 2.44 -18.75
C LYS A 273 7.37 1.70 -17.80
N VAL A 274 6.19 1.30 -18.29
CA VAL A 274 5.27 0.45 -17.51
C VAL A 274 5.89 -0.93 -17.28
N ILE A 275 6.51 -1.54 -18.29
CA ILE A 275 7.21 -2.81 -18.13
C ILE A 275 8.38 -2.66 -17.14
N ASP A 276 9.19 -1.61 -17.27
CA ASP A 276 10.31 -1.31 -16.38
C ASP A 276 9.85 -1.13 -14.93
N PHE A 277 8.73 -0.45 -14.73
CA PHE A 277 8.13 -0.24 -13.42
C PHE A 277 7.73 -1.57 -12.75
N PHE A 278 6.98 -2.43 -13.44
CA PHE A 278 6.43 -3.64 -12.84
C PHE A 278 7.36 -4.86 -12.90
N SER A 279 8.32 -4.91 -13.83
CA SER A 279 9.20 -6.07 -14.05
C SER A 279 10.66 -5.84 -13.63
N PHE A 280 11.17 -4.61 -13.68
CA PHE A 280 12.62 -4.35 -13.53
C PHE A 280 12.98 -3.41 -12.37
N SER A 281 12.00 -2.86 -11.66
CA SER A 281 12.25 -1.86 -10.60
C SER A 281 12.46 -2.46 -9.20
N GLY A 282 12.44 -3.79 -9.05
CA GLY A 282 12.58 -4.46 -7.74
C GLY A 282 11.48 -4.14 -6.74
N LEU A 283 10.30 -3.73 -7.23
CA LEU A 283 9.13 -3.46 -6.41
C LEU A 283 8.45 -4.77 -5.98
N HIS A 284 7.52 -4.67 -5.03
CA HIS A 284 6.62 -5.77 -4.73
C HIS A 284 5.89 -6.20 -6.01
N PRO A 285 5.77 -7.52 -6.30
CA PRO A 285 5.16 -7.98 -7.54
C PRO A 285 3.63 -7.81 -7.51
N LEU A 286 3.02 -7.62 -8.68
CA LEU A 286 1.58 -7.82 -8.81
C LEU A 286 1.21 -9.25 -8.37
N ILE A 287 0.01 -9.43 -7.83
CA ILE A 287 -0.47 -10.74 -7.35
C ILE A 287 -1.86 -11.06 -7.90
N GLY A 288 -2.25 -12.34 -7.79
CA GLY A 288 -3.58 -12.83 -8.13
C GLY A 288 -3.97 -12.59 -9.59
N LEU A 289 -5.24 -12.25 -9.82
CA LEU A 289 -5.76 -12.05 -11.18
C LEU A 289 -5.09 -10.87 -11.89
N LYS A 290 -4.64 -9.83 -11.17
CA LYS A 290 -3.93 -8.70 -11.81
C LYS A 290 -2.61 -9.14 -12.41
N TYR A 291 -1.86 -9.98 -11.69
CA TYR A 291 -0.61 -10.54 -12.21
C TYR A 291 -0.85 -11.38 -13.47
N ILE A 292 -1.87 -12.26 -13.45
CA ILE A 292 -2.25 -13.06 -14.62
C ILE A 292 -2.63 -12.15 -15.80
N GLN A 293 -3.38 -11.07 -15.54
CA GLN A 293 -3.73 -10.07 -16.56
C GLN A 293 -2.47 -9.43 -17.16
N TYR A 294 -1.52 -9.03 -16.31
CA TYR A 294 -0.25 -8.43 -16.73
C TYR A 294 0.59 -9.37 -17.60
N ILE A 295 0.76 -10.63 -17.19
CA ILE A 295 1.51 -11.64 -17.97
C ILE A 295 0.86 -11.93 -19.31
N LYS A 296 -0.47 -12.08 -19.35
CA LYS A 296 -1.21 -12.20 -20.63
C LYS A 296 -1.01 -10.98 -21.53
N TRP A 297 -0.98 -9.79 -20.94
CA TRP A 297 -0.74 -8.55 -21.65
C TRP A 297 0.68 -8.48 -22.23
N LEU A 298 1.71 -8.83 -21.45
CA LEU A 298 3.09 -8.91 -21.93
C LEU A 298 3.22 -9.89 -23.11
N ASN A 299 2.63 -11.08 -23.00
CA ASN A 299 2.61 -12.07 -24.08
C ASN A 299 1.97 -11.54 -25.37
N ASN A 300 0.88 -10.80 -25.26
CA ASN A 300 0.23 -10.18 -26.41
C ASN A 300 1.07 -9.05 -27.02
N LEU A 301 1.73 -8.24 -26.18
CA LEU A 301 2.63 -7.20 -26.64
C LEU A 301 3.85 -7.79 -27.37
N HIS A 302 4.44 -8.86 -26.84
CA HIS A 302 5.61 -9.51 -27.42
C HIS A 302 5.33 -10.06 -28.84
N LYS A 303 4.11 -10.53 -29.08
CA LYS A 303 3.63 -11.01 -30.39
C LYS A 303 3.21 -9.87 -31.34
N SER A 304 3.09 -8.64 -30.86
CA SER A 304 2.66 -7.49 -31.67
C SER A 304 3.80 -6.89 -32.46
N LEU A 305 3.58 -6.58 -33.74
CA LEU A 305 4.57 -5.91 -34.60
C LEU A 305 5.10 -4.59 -34.01
N ARG A 306 4.25 -3.86 -33.27
CA ARG A 306 4.60 -2.55 -32.71
C ARG A 306 5.47 -2.65 -31.46
N TYR A 307 5.24 -3.67 -30.63
CA TYR A 307 5.81 -3.77 -29.28
C TYR A 307 6.82 -4.91 -29.13
N SER A 308 6.93 -5.83 -30.09
CA SER A 308 7.81 -7.01 -30.04
C SER A 308 9.28 -6.72 -29.69
N SER A 309 9.78 -5.53 -30.05
CA SER A 309 11.15 -5.08 -29.80
C SER A 309 11.35 -4.34 -28.47
N LEU A 310 10.33 -4.30 -27.60
CA LEU A 310 10.50 -3.84 -26.23
C LEU A 310 11.35 -4.82 -25.42
N ASN A 311 11.92 -4.34 -24.33
CA ASN A 311 12.60 -5.19 -23.36
C ASN A 311 11.57 -5.84 -22.43
N TYR A 312 11.61 -7.17 -22.35
CA TYR A 312 10.68 -7.98 -21.57
C TYR A 312 11.42 -8.83 -20.54
N PRO A 313 10.79 -9.18 -19.40
CA PRO A 313 11.39 -10.11 -18.45
C PRO A 313 11.66 -11.47 -19.10
N ALA A 314 12.66 -12.19 -18.60
CA ALA A 314 13.09 -13.47 -19.17
C ALA A 314 12.00 -14.57 -19.13
N GLU A 315 11.06 -14.45 -18.19
CA GLU A 315 9.89 -15.31 -18.06
C GLU A 315 8.64 -14.48 -18.36
N ILE A 316 7.94 -14.83 -19.44
CA ILE A 316 6.64 -14.27 -19.86
C ILE A 316 5.70 -15.43 -20.21
#